data_AF-A0A4Q4UDK9-F1
#
_entry.id   AF-A0A4Q4UDK9-F1
#
_cell.length_a   1.000
_cell.length_b   1.000
_cell.length_c   1.000
_cell.angle_alpha   90.00
_cell.angle_beta   90.00
_cell.angle_gamma   90.00
#
_symmetry.space_group_name_H-M   'P 1'
#
loop_
_entity.id
_entity.type
_entity.pdbx_description
1 polymer ?
#
loop_
_entity_poly.entity_id
_entity_poly.type
_entity_poly.pdbx_seq_one_letter_code
_entity_poly.pdbx_strand_id
1 'polypeptide(L)'
;MLLDEDPATLINHTINNFNIPPDKLAIARVQDSLSTLKQARELRIRDAESSLKKLSRTLNTLQSQHEELVSAHSSAEHASEIARLDTQKFRVAKAAADLEMEAERLSQRRADLAARLQELELQGGEGGDPDGDTAARRDPLDDEVLLRLKVYRSLGIELERSDGGSSDGGVADGEFTKAVVRNDRKGDVHVVNLDKKFSRFFYANYFWQTL
;
A
#
# COMPACT_ATOMS: atom_id res chain seq x y z
N MET A 1 -119.93 -11.00 -14.06
CA MET A 1 -118.71 -11.39 -14.79
C MET A 1 -117.57 -10.90 -13.92
N LEU A 2 -116.77 -11.79 -13.32
CA LEU A 2 -115.91 -11.51 -12.15
C LEU A 2 -114.56 -10.85 -12.50
N LEU A 3 -114.43 -10.23 -13.68
CA LEU A 3 -113.23 -9.54 -14.14
C LEU A 3 -113.68 -8.28 -14.88
N ASP A 4 -113.31 -7.11 -14.34
CA ASP A 4 -113.68 -5.78 -14.87
C ASP A 4 -112.85 -5.37 -16.11
N GLU A 5 -111.81 -6.12 -16.46
CA GLU A 5 -110.96 -5.90 -17.63
C GLU A 5 -110.91 -7.13 -18.55
N ASP A 6 -110.86 -6.89 -19.86
CA ASP A 6 -110.67 -7.94 -20.86
C ASP A 6 -109.31 -8.63 -20.64
N PRO A 7 -109.24 -9.96 -20.42
CA PRO A 7 -107.96 -10.64 -20.19
C PRO A 7 -106.94 -10.41 -21.30
N ALA A 8 -107.37 -10.15 -22.53
CA ALA A 8 -106.46 -9.82 -23.63
C ALA A 8 -105.72 -8.48 -23.43
N THR A 9 -106.36 -7.47 -22.83
CA THR A 9 -105.70 -6.17 -22.54
C THR A 9 -104.66 -6.31 -21.44
N LEU A 10 -104.93 -7.12 -20.42
CA LEU A 10 -103.95 -7.38 -19.35
C LEU A 10 -102.73 -8.14 -19.89
N ILE A 11 -102.93 -9.17 -20.73
CA ILE A 11 -101.84 -9.91 -21.35
C ILE A 11 -100.97 -8.97 -22.21
N ASN A 12 -101.57 -8.14 -23.07
CA ASN A 12 -100.82 -7.17 -23.88
C ASN A 12 -100.06 -6.14 -23.02
N HIS A 13 -100.66 -5.66 -21.92
CA HIS A 13 -99.99 -4.76 -20.98
C HIS A 13 -98.79 -5.44 -20.30
N THR A 14 -98.89 -6.72 -19.92
CA THR A 14 -97.76 -7.45 -19.35
C THR A 14 -96.64 -7.69 -20.36
N ILE A 15 -96.97 -7.99 -21.63
CA ILE A 15 -95.98 -8.17 -22.70
C ILE A 15 -95.23 -6.87 -22.97
N ASN A 16 -95.95 -5.74 -23.05
CA ASN A 16 -95.34 -4.44 -23.32
C ASN A 16 -94.47 -3.93 -22.17
N ASN A 17 -94.81 -4.26 -20.92
CA ASN A 17 -94.01 -3.88 -19.75
C ASN A 17 -92.85 -4.85 -19.46
N PHE A 18 -92.80 -6.01 -20.13
CA PHE A 18 -91.71 -6.97 -19.97
C PHE A 18 -90.47 -6.53 -20.76
N ASN A 19 -89.66 -5.67 -20.14
CA ASN A 19 -88.50 -5.05 -20.75
C ASN A 19 -87.27 -5.97 -20.74
N ILE A 20 -87.18 -6.86 -21.73
CA ILE A 20 -86.03 -7.76 -21.95
C ILE A 20 -84.70 -7.02 -22.28
N PRO A 21 -84.69 -5.94 -23.09
CA PRO A 21 -83.43 -5.29 -23.49
C PRO A 21 -82.56 -4.74 -22.35
N PRO A 22 -83.09 -4.00 -21.35
CA PRO A 22 -82.26 -3.48 -20.25
C PRO A 22 -81.67 -4.60 -19.39
N ASP A 23 -82.39 -5.71 -19.19
CA ASP A 23 -81.90 -6.87 -18.44
C ASP A 23 -80.75 -7.56 -19.19
N LYS A 24 -80.88 -7.71 -20.51
CA LYS A 24 -79.79 -8.22 -21.34
C LYS A 24 -78.54 -7.33 -21.26
N LEU A 25 -78.72 -6.01 -21.27
CA LEU A 25 -77.61 -5.05 -21.08
C LEU A 25 -77.03 -5.10 -19.66
N ALA A 26 -77.84 -5.34 -18.64
CA ALA A 26 -77.36 -5.55 -17.27
C ALA A 26 -76.49 -6.81 -17.18
N ILE A 27 -76.94 -7.93 -17.77
CA ILE A 27 -76.17 -9.17 -17.80
C ILE A 27 -74.83 -8.98 -18.53
N ALA A 28 -74.83 -8.29 -19.68
CA ALA A 28 -73.60 -7.99 -20.41
C ALA A 28 -72.60 -7.17 -19.55
N ARG A 29 -73.09 -6.12 -18.87
CA ARG A 29 -72.26 -5.31 -17.95
C ARG A 29 -71.69 -6.12 -16.79
N VAL A 30 -72.49 -7.03 -16.22
CA VAL A 30 -72.04 -7.93 -15.15
C VAL A 30 -70.96 -8.88 -15.66
N GLN A 31 -71.12 -9.43 -16.87
CA GLN A 31 -70.14 -10.31 -17.49
C GLN A 31 -68.81 -9.59 -17.75
N ASP A 32 -68.87 -8.36 -18.25
CA ASP A 32 -67.68 -7.52 -18.44
C ASP A 32 -66.99 -7.26 -17.10
N SER A 33 -67.74 -6.87 -16.07
CA SER A 33 -67.23 -6.64 -14.72
C SER A 33 -66.56 -7.89 -14.13
N LEU A 34 -67.16 -9.06 -14.31
CA LEU A 34 -66.59 -10.34 -13.89
C LEU A 34 -65.31 -10.67 -14.65
N SER A 35 -65.26 -10.37 -15.96
CA SER A 35 -64.07 -10.60 -16.77
C SER A 35 -62.89 -9.72 -16.31
N THR A 36 -63.15 -8.43 -16.04
CA THR A 36 -62.15 -7.49 -15.53
C THR A 36 -61.68 -7.91 -14.13
N LEU A 37 -62.61 -8.30 -13.26
CA LEU A 37 -62.28 -8.79 -11.91
C LEU A 37 -61.41 -10.04 -11.97
N LYS A 38 -61.72 -10.99 -12.86
CA LYS A 38 -60.93 -12.21 -13.05
C LYS A 38 -59.51 -11.87 -13.52
N GLN A 39 -59.36 -10.97 -14.48
CA GLN A 39 -58.04 -10.53 -14.96
C GLN A 39 -57.22 -9.85 -13.85
N ALA A 40 -57.84 -8.96 -13.08
CA ALA A 40 -57.18 -8.30 -11.95
C ALA A 40 -56.76 -9.30 -10.86
N ARG A 41 -57.60 -10.30 -10.58
CA ARG A 41 -57.29 -11.37 -9.63
C ARG A 41 -56.12 -12.23 -10.09
N GLU A 42 -56.12 -12.61 -11.37
CA GLU A 42 -55.04 -13.40 -11.97
C GLU A 42 -53.70 -12.66 -11.95
N LEU A 43 -53.72 -11.35 -12.19
CA LEU A 43 -52.51 -10.51 -12.08
C LEU A 43 -51.99 -10.48 -10.63
N ARG A 44 -52.87 -10.26 -9.65
CA ARG A 44 -52.47 -10.27 -8.23
C ARG A 44 -51.95 -11.62 -7.76
N ILE A 45 -52.53 -12.72 -8.22
CA ILE A 45 -52.06 -14.07 -7.88
C ILE A 45 -50.65 -14.27 -8.44
N ARG A 46 -50.43 -13.94 -9.72
CA ARG A 46 -49.09 -14.05 -10.34
C ARG A 46 -48.05 -13.19 -9.63
N ASP A 47 -48.40 -11.96 -9.24
CA ASP A 47 -47.50 -11.09 -8.50
C ASP A 47 -47.15 -11.68 -7.13
N ALA A 48 -48.15 -12.15 -6.38
CA ALA A 48 -47.97 -12.80 -5.09
C ALA A 48 -47.10 -14.07 -5.21
N GLU A 49 -47.36 -14.94 -6.19
CA GLU A 49 -46.54 -16.12 -6.45
C GLU A 49 -45.10 -15.77 -6.80
N SER A 50 -44.89 -14.72 -7.61
CA SER A 50 -43.55 -14.25 -7.96
C SER A 50 -42.79 -13.75 -6.72
N SER A 51 -43.48 -13.03 -5.83
CA SER A 51 -42.91 -12.54 -4.57
C SER A 51 -42.56 -13.71 -3.65
N LEU A 52 -43.45 -14.69 -3.51
CA LEU A 52 -43.25 -15.87 -2.67
C LEU A 52 -42.08 -16.70 -3.19
N LYS A 53 -41.95 -16.89 -4.50
CA LYS A 53 -40.78 -17.56 -5.10
C LYS A 53 -39.47 -16.83 -4.81
N LYS A 54 -39.47 -15.49 -4.88
CA LYS A 54 -38.28 -14.69 -4.52
C LYS A 54 -37.93 -14.85 -3.05
N LEU A 55 -38.90 -14.69 -2.15
CA LEU A 55 -38.70 -14.83 -0.71
C LEU A 55 -38.24 -16.24 -0.32
N SER A 56 -38.82 -17.27 -0.94
CA SER A 56 -38.42 -18.66 -0.72
C SER A 56 -36.96 -18.90 -1.13
N ARG A 57 -36.51 -18.36 -2.27
CA ARG A 57 -35.11 -18.43 -2.68
C ARG A 57 -34.19 -17.73 -1.67
N THR A 58 -34.55 -16.51 -1.24
CA THR A 58 -33.74 -15.77 -0.26
C THR A 58 -33.68 -16.46 1.10
N LEU A 59 -34.78 -17.07 1.53
CA LEU A 59 -34.84 -17.85 2.77
C LEU A 59 -33.88 -19.03 2.66
N ASN A 60 -33.94 -19.80 1.58
CA ASN A 60 -33.06 -20.96 1.40
C ASN A 60 -31.58 -20.55 1.40
N THR A 61 -31.22 -19.42 0.76
CA THR A 61 -29.84 -18.93 0.79
C THR A 61 -29.39 -18.47 2.17
N LEU A 62 -30.27 -17.80 2.92
CA LEU A 62 -29.97 -17.37 4.29
C LEU A 62 -29.85 -18.57 5.23
N GLN A 63 -30.69 -19.58 5.04
CA GLN A 63 -30.65 -20.80 5.83
C GLN A 63 -29.37 -21.59 5.55
N SER A 64 -28.96 -21.74 4.29
CA SER A 64 -27.69 -22.41 3.98
C SER A 64 -26.48 -21.65 4.53
N GLN A 65 -26.48 -20.31 4.46
CA GLN A 65 -25.44 -19.48 5.07
C GLN A 65 -25.42 -19.62 6.59
N HIS A 66 -26.60 -19.68 7.22
CA HIS A 66 -26.70 -19.87 8.66
C HIS A 66 -26.17 -21.25 9.08
N GLU A 67 -26.55 -22.31 8.38
CA GLU A 67 -26.05 -23.66 8.62
C GLU A 67 -24.54 -23.74 8.44
N GLU A 68 -23.99 -23.11 7.39
CA GLU A 68 -22.55 -22.99 7.17
C GLU A 68 -21.86 -22.27 8.33
N LEU A 69 -22.35 -21.09 8.74
CA LEU A 69 -21.78 -20.32 9.85
C LEU A 69 -21.87 -21.06 11.17
N VAL A 70 -22.97 -21.74 11.47
CA VAL A 70 -23.13 -22.54 12.68
C VAL A 70 -22.18 -23.74 12.66
N SER A 71 -22.00 -24.39 11.52
CA SER A 71 -21.08 -25.52 11.38
C SER A 71 -19.60 -25.09 11.47
N ALA A 72 -19.26 -23.92 10.94
CA ALA A 72 -17.91 -23.35 11.02
C ALA A 72 -17.61 -22.81 12.42
N HIS A 73 -18.62 -22.33 13.14
CA HIS A 73 -18.45 -21.77 14.47
C HIS A 73 -18.50 -22.88 15.53
N SER A 74 -17.35 -23.48 15.86
CA SER A 74 -17.24 -24.25 17.09
C SER A 74 -16.98 -23.30 18.28
N SER A 75 -17.95 -23.20 19.19
CA SER A 75 -17.85 -22.31 20.37
C SER A 75 -16.64 -22.64 21.26
N ALA A 76 -16.26 -23.93 21.32
CA ALA A 76 -15.12 -24.40 22.08
C ALA A 76 -13.78 -23.97 21.46
N GLU A 77 -13.60 -24.07 20.13
CA GLU A 77 -12.37 -23.61 19.49
C GLU A 77 -12.24 -22.09 19.61
N HIS A 78 -13.34 -21.35 19.41
CA HIS A 78 -13.33 -19.89 19.55
C HIS A 78 -12.94 -19.44 20.97
N ALA A 79 -13.50 -20.09 22.00
CA ALA A 79 -13.11 -19.81 23.38
C ALA A 79 -11.63 -20.14 23.64
N SER A 80 -11.13 -21.23 23.08
CA SER A 80 -9.71 -21.60 23.19
C SER A 80 -8.79 -20.59 22.47
N GLU A 81 -9.22 -20.08 21.31
CA GLU A 81 -8.47 -19.10 20.54
C GLU A 81 -8.43 -17.74 21.23
N ILE A 82 -9.54 -17.29 21.82
CA ILE A 82 -9.58 -16.10 22.67
C ILE A 82 -8.61 -16.24 23.84
N ALA A 83 -8.66 -17.36 24.57
CA ALA A 83 -7.76 -17.58 25.70
C ALA A 83 -6.28 -17.57 25.24
N ARG A 84 -5.97 -18.16 24.08
CA ARG A 84 -4.62 -18.12 23.50
C ARG A 84 -4.19 -16.68 23.18
N LEU A 85 -5.04 -15.91 22.51
CA LEU A 85 -4.77 -14.52 22.16
C LEU A 85 -4.61 -13.64 23.40
N ASP A 86 -5.40 -13.85 24.44
CA ASP A 86 -5.27 -13.13 25.71
C ASP A 86 -3.93 -13.43 26.40
N THR A 87 -3.50 -14.69 26.42
CA THR A 87 -2.16 -15.03 26.95
C THR A 87 -1.04 -14.42 26.11
N GLN A 88 -1.20 -14.37 24.78
CA GLN A 88 -0.22 -13.74 23.89
C GLN A 88 -0.17 -12.23 24.10
N LYS A 89 -1.33 -11.57 24.21
CA LYS A 89 -1.45 -10.15 24.51
C LYS A 89 -0.77 -9.81 25.83
N PHE A 90 -1.00 -10.62 26.87
CA PHE A 90 -0.35 -10.43 28.17
C PHE A 90 1.18 -10.60 28.09
N ARG A 91 1.67 -11.61 27.37
CA ARG A 91 3.13 -11.82 27.18
C ARG A 91 3.78 -10.68 26.43
N VAL A 92 3.15 -10.19 25.35
CA VAL A 92 3.66 -9.09 24.55
C VAL A 92 3.67 -7.80 25.37
N ALA A 93 2.59 -7.52 26.10
CA ALA A 93 2.52 -6.36 26.99
C ALA A 93 3.60 -6.40 28.07
N LYS A 94 3.84 -7.57 28.68
CA LYS A 94 4.94 -7.75 29.65
C LYS A 94 6.31 -7.50 29.02
N ALA A 95 6.58 -8.10 27.86
CA ALA A 95 7.85 -7.90 27.16
C ALA A 95 8.07 -6.43 26.77
N ALA A 96 7.01 -5.73 26.35
CA ALA A 96 7.08 -4.30 26.07
C ALA A 96 7.41 -3.49 27.34
N ALA A 97 6.75 -3.77 28.46
CA ALA A 97 7.05 -3.12 29.73
C ALA A 97 8.49 -3.39 30.21
N ASP A 98 8.99 -4.62 30.06
CA ASP A 98 10.38 -4.97 30.39
C ASP A 98 11.37 -4.18 29.52
N LEU A 99 11.11 -4.06 28.21
CA LEU A 99 11.93 -3.27 27.29
C LEU A 99 11.87 -1.77 27.58
N GLU A 100 10.71 -1.23 27.98
CA GLU A 100 10.57 0.17 28.39
C GLU A 100 11.42 0.47 29.62
N MET A 101 11.39 -0.40 30.64
CA MET A 101 12.24 -0.25 31.83
C MET A 101 13.73 -0.31 31.49
N GLU A 102 14.14 -1.21 30.58
CA GLU A 102 15.53 -1.28 30.13
C GLU A 102 15.96 -0.05 29.34
N ALA A 103 15.08 0.47 28.48
CA ALA A 103 15.33 1.69 27.71
C ALA A 103 15.48 2.91 28.64
N GLU A 104 14.63 3.05 29.64
CA GLU A 104 14.74 4.09 30.66
C GLU A 104 16.07 4.00 31.41
N ARG A 105 16.46 2.80 31.85
CA ARG A 105 17.75 2.57 32.53
C ARG A 105 18.95 2.90 31.65
N LEU A 106 18.92 2.50 30.37
CA LEU A 106 19.98 2.83 29.41
C LEU A 106 20.02 4.34 29.13
N SER A 107 18.87 5.01 29.07
CA SER A 107 18.78 6.45 28.88
C SER A 107 19.41 7.22 30.04
N GLN A 108 19.18 6.78 31.28
CA GLN A 108 19.80 7.36 32.48
C GLN A 108 21.32 7.20 32.44
N ARG A 109 21.81 5.98 32.13
CA ARG A 109 23.24 5.73 32.01
C ARG A 109 23.89 6.55 30.89
N ARG A 110 23.18 6.76 29.78
CA ARG A 110 23.63 7.63 28.69
C ARG A 110 23.72 9.09 29.16
N ALA A 111 22.72 9.58 29.91
CA ALA A 111 22.73 10.92 30.46
C ALA A 111 23.89 11.12 31.46
N ASP A 112 24.13 10.15 32.35
CA ASP A 112 25.25 10.19 33.30
C ASP A 112 26.61 10.22 32.59
N LEU A 113 26.79 9.37 31.57
CA LEU A 113 28.02 9.35 30.77
C LEU A 113 28.21 10.63 29.97
N ALA A 114 27.14 11.19 29.41
CA ALA A 114 27.20 12.47 28.70
C ALA A 114 27.57 13.62 29.65
N ALA A 115 27.02 13.65 30.86
CA ALA A 115 27.37 14.63 31.89
C ALA A 115 28.85 14.52 32.29
N ARG A 116 29.36 13.31 32.51
CA ARG A 116 30.79 13.07 32.79
C ARG A 116 31.69 13.47 31.63
N LEU A 117 31.26 13.21 30.40
CA LEU A 117 32.02 13.60 29.21
C LEU A 117 32.07 15.12 29.10
N GLN A 118 30.96 15.82 29.34
CA GLN A 118 30.92 17.28 29.40
C GLN A 118 31.81 17.86 30.52
N GLU A 119 31.83 17.21 31.70
CA GLU A 119 32.74 17.58 32.80
C GLU A 119 34.20 17.39 32.40
N LEU A 120 34.54 16.29 31.73
CA LEU A 120 35.89 16.02 31.22
C LEU A 120 36.28 16.92 30.04
N GLU A 121 35.37 17.33 29.17
CA GLU A 121 35.63 18.31 28.11
C GLU A 121 35.91 19.70 28.72
N LEU A 122 35.16 20.07 29.77
CA LEU A 122 35.40 21.31 30.50
C LEU A 122 36.72 21.28 31.28
N GLN A 123 37.10 20.12 31.81
CA GLN A 123 38.38 19.88 32.48
C GLN A 123 39.55 19.68 31.48
N GLY A 124 39.25 19.21 30.27
CA GLY A 124 40.19 18.91 29.18
C GLY A 124 40.75 20.14 28.46
N GLY A 125 40.33 21.34 28.86
CA GLY A 125 40.98 22.60 28.45
C GLY A 125 42.35 22.85 29.08
N GLU A 126 42.77 22.08 30.09
CA GLU A 126 43.98 22.38 30.87
C GLU A 126 45.09 21.30 30.79
N GLY A 127 44.93 20.25 29.97
CA GLY A 127 45.93 19.17 29.92
C GLY A 127 45.95 18.37 28.62
N GLY A 128 46.53 18.95 27.56
CA GLY A 128 46.85 18.23 26.33
C GLY A 128 48.08 18.82 25.64
N ASP A 129 49.11 18.00 25.50
CA ASP A 129 50.41 18.28 24.85
C ASP A 129 50.31 19.04 23.51
N PRO A 130 51.32 19.85 23.15
CA PRO A 130 51.36 20.67 21.94
C PRO A 130 51.53 19.91 20.60
N ASP A 131 51.52 18.58 20.59
CA ASP A 131 51.77 17.76 19.38
C ASP A 131 50.56 16.92 18.88
N GLY A 132 49.38 17.10 19.48
CA GLY A 132 48.17 16.31 19.16
C GLY A 132 47.12 16.96 18.25
N ASP A 133 47.37 18.17 17.73
CA ASP A 133 46.36 19.03 17.06
C ASP A 133 46.08 18.68 15.58
N THR A 134 46.15 17.40 15.19
CA THR A 134 45.89 16.98 13.78
C THR A 134 44.56 16.24 13.58
N ALA A 135 43.84 15.87 14.64
CA ALA A 135 42.57 15.16 14.51
C ALA A 135 41.32 16.06 14.57
N ALA A 136 41.39 17.22 15.25
CA ALA A 136 40.23 18.08 15.50
C ALA A 136 40.01 19.19 14.45
N ARG A 137 40.87 19.28 13.43
CA ARG A 137 40.81 20.29 12.35
C ARG A 137 41.10 19.73 10.95
N ARG A 138 40.57 18.55 10.61
CA ARG A 138 40.53 18.15 9.20
C ARG A 138 39.49 19.01 8.47
N ASP A 139 39.97 19.92 7.64
CA ASP A 139 39.17 20.81 6.79
C ASP A 139 38.27 19.95 5.86
N PRO A 140 36.95 20.19 5.78
CA PRO A 140 36.07 19.45 4.86
C PRO A 140 36.50 19.49 3.39
N LEU A 141 37.30 20.50 3.00
CA LEU A 141 37.90 20.59 1.67
C LEU A 141 38.93 19.48 1.40
N ASP A 142 39.70 19.09 2.41
CA ASP A 142 40.68 17.99 2.29
C ASP A 142 39.96 16.64 2.15
N ASP A 143 38.82 16.48 2.81
CA ASP A 143 38.03 15.26 2.73
C ASP A 143 37.40 15.09 1.33
N GLU A 144 36.92 16.17 0.70
CA GLU A 144 36.42 16.12 -0.67
C GLU A 144 37.52 15.75 -1.69
N VAL A 145 38.73 16.32 -1.54
CA VAL A 145 39.87 16.02 -2.42
C VAL A 145 40.31 14.56 -2.25
N LEU A 146 40.39 14.07 -1.01
CA LEU A 146 40.72 12.68 -0.71
C LEU A 146 39.66 11.72 -1.26
N LEU A 147 38.38 12.07 -1.16
CA LEU A 147 37.29 11.25 -1.69
C LEU A 147 37.33 11.18 -3.21
N ARG A 148 37.56 12.32 -3.89
CA ARG A 148 37.75 12.37 -5.35
C ARG A 148 38.96 11.54 -5.79
N LEU A 149 40.10 11.64 -5.10
CA LEU A 149 41.29 10.81 -5.34
C LEU A 149 41.02 9.31 -5.14
N LYS A 150 40.22 8.95 -4.14
CA LYS A 150 39.82 7.56 -3.89
C LYS A 150 38.93 7.02 -5.00
N VAL A 151 37.99 7.83 -5.50
CA VAL A 151 37.15 7.49 -6.65
C VAL A 151 38.02 7.26 -7.89
N TYR A 152 38.91 8.19 -8.25
CA TYR A 152 39.77 8.01 -9.43
C TYR A 152 40.71 6.80 -9.33
N ARG A 153 41.20 6.48 -8.12
CA ARG A 153 41.97 5.25 -7.89
C ARG A 153 41.11 4.00 -8.04
N SER A 154 39.86 4.02 -7.56
CA SER A 154 38.92 2.90 -7.73
C SER A 154 38.50 2.68 -9.18
N LEU A 155 38.57 3.71 -10.04
CA LEU A 155 38.41 3.58 -11.49
C LEU A 155 39.65 2.98 -12.17
N GLY A 156 40.71 2.61 -11.43
CA GLY A 156 41.90 1.97 -11.98
C GLY A 156 42.94 2.94 -12.55
N ILE A 157 42.83 4.25 -12.27
CA ILE A 157 43.82 5.25 -12.70
C ILE A 157 44.84 5.45 -11.58
N GLU A 158 46.07 5.00 -11.80
CA GLU A 158 47.22 5.20 -10.93
C GLU A 158 48.16 6.25 -11.54
N LEU A 159 48.53 7.27 -10.77
CA LEU A 159 49.47 8.30 -11.18
C LEU A 159 50.82 8.02 -10.54
N GLU A 160 51.85 7.82 -11.37
CA GLU A 160 53.23 7.64 -10.93
C GLU A 160 53.96 8.99 -11.10
N ARG A 161 54.53 9.48 -9.99
CA ARG A 161 55.47 10.61 -10.03
C ARG A 161 56.84 10.03 -10.37
N SER A 162 57.60 10.70 -11.24
CA SER A 162 58.97 10.28 -11.52
C SER A 162 59.81 10.32 -10.24
N ASP A 163 60.38 9.19 -9.86
CA ASP A 163 61.49 9.11 -8.91
C ASP A 163 62.73 9.77 -9.53
N GLY A 164 62.80 11.08 -9.39
CA GLY A 164 64.03 11.84 -9.53
C GLY A 164 64.92 11.63 -8.30
N GLY A 165 65.45 10.42 -8.14
CA GLY A 165 66.58 10.18 -7.26
C GLY A 165 67.82 10.86 -7.82
N SER A 166 68.02 12.14 -7.51
CA SER A 166 69.32 12.80 -7.62
C SER A 166 69.61 13.57 -6.34
N SER A 167 70.60 13.06 -5.62
CA SER A 167 71.31 13.72 -4.55
C SER A 167 72.00 14.99 -5.07
N ASP A 168 71.27 16.10 -5.15
CA ASP A 168 71.83 17.44 -4.99
C ASP A 168 70.69 18.43 -4.77
N GLY A 169 70.84 19.33 -3.81
CA GLY A 169 69.78 20.21 -3.35
C GLY A 169 69.36 21.22 -4.42
N GLY A 170 68.25 20.95 -5.10
CA GLY A 170 67.64 21.87 -6.05
C GLY A 170 66.20 21.45 -6.34
N VAL A 171 65.26 22.33 -5.97
CA VAL A 171 63.79 22.21 -6.10
C VAL A 171 63.38 21.51 -7.41
N ALA A 172 63.07 20.22 -7.33
CA ALA A 172 62.53 19.44 -8.44
C ALA A 172 61.02 19.30 -8.26
N ASP A 173 60.31 20.11 -9.04
CA ASP A 173 58.86 20.15 -9.14
C ASP A 173 58.31 18.74 -9.43
N GLY A 174 57.43 18.25 -8.57
CA GLY A 174 56.90 16.88 -8.58
C GLY A 174 55.86 16.67 -9.70
N GLU A 175 56.27 16.84 -10.95
CA GLU A 175 55.40 16.66 -12.11
C GLU A 175 55.06 15.17 -12.31
N PHE A 176 53.76 14.88 -12.42
CA PHE A 176 53.26 13.54 -12.74
C PHE A 176 53.58 13.21 -14.20
N THR A 177 54.58 12.36 -14.42
CA THR A 177 55.09 12.05 -15.75
C THR A 177 54.45 10.81 -16.36
N LYS A 178 53.74 9.99 -15.58
CA LYS A 178 53.17 8.72 -16.04
C LYS A 178 51.84 8.41 -15.35
N ALA A 179 50.86 8.03 -16.15
CA ALA A 179 49.56 7.53 -15.68
C ALA A 179 49.36 6.09 -16.17
N VAL A 180 48.98 5.20 -15.27
CA VAL A 180 48.65 3.81 -15.57
C VAL A 180 47.14 3.67 -15.41
N VAL A 181 46.45 3.32 -16.50
CA VAL A 181 44.99 3.08 -16.51
C VAL A 181 44.77 1.59 -16.65
N ARG A 182 44.15 0.98 -15.63
CA ARG A 182 43.79 -0.44 -15.60
C ARG A 182 42.30 -0.60 -15.85
N ASN A 183 41.94 -1.35 -16.88
CA ASN A 183 40.55 -1.67 -17.16
C ASN A 183 40.22 -3.07 -16.62
N ASP A 184 39.62 -3.14 -15.43
CA ASP A 184 39.30 -4.40 -14.76
C ASP A 184 38.31 -5.29 -15.53
N ARG A 185 37.50 -4.72 -16.44
CA ARG A 185 36.53 -5.49 -17.25
C ARG A 185 37.17 -6.17 -18.46
N LYS A 186 38.21 -5.58 -19.06
CA LYS A 186 38.88 -6.11 -20.25
C LYS A 186 40.23 -6.77 -19.93
N GLY A 187 40.80 -6.50 -18.76
CA GLY A 187 42.11 -7.03 -18.34
C GLY A 187 43.30 -6.30 -18.95
N ASP A 188 43.07 -5.17 -19.62
CA ASP A 188 44.09 -4.39 -20.31
C ASP A 188 44.66 -3.28 -19.41
N VAL A 189 45.98 -3.06 -19.49
CA VAL A 189 46.69 -2.00 -18.77
C VAL A 189 47.34 -1.04 -19.76
N HIS A 190 46.88 0.20 -19.76
CA HIS A 190 47.42 1.27 -20.61
C HIS A 190 48.34 2.17 -19.80
N VAL A 191 49.63 2.18 -20.16
CA VAL A 191 50.63 3.08 -19.59
C VAL A 191 50.78 4.29 -20.51
N VAL A 192 50.44 5.47 -20.01
CA VAL A 192 50.49 6.74 -20.74
C VAL A 192 51.51 7.66 -20.10
N ASN A 193 52.51 8.10 -20.88
CA ASN A 193 53.44 9.13 -20.44
C ASN A 193 52.82 10.51 -20.67
N LEU A 194 52.70 11.28 -19.59
CA LEU A 194 52.14 12.62 -19.59
C LEU A 194 53.22 13.63 -20.02
N ASP A 195 53.38 13.79 -21.34
CA ASP A 195 54.25 14.82 -21.91
C ASP A 195 53.44 16.10 -22.21
N LYS A 196 54.05 17.29 -22.07
CA LYS A 196 53.42 18.61 -22.33
C LYS A 196 53.12 18.84 -23.82
N LYS A 197 53.47 17.89 -24.70
CA LYS A 197 53.26 17.95 -26.15
C LYS A 197 51.80 17.78 -26.58
N PHE A 198 50.96 17.15 -25.78
CA PHE A 198 49.54 16.94 -26.09
C PHE A 198 48.63 17.79 -25.19
N SER A 199 47.49 18.22 -25.75
CA SER A 199 46.49 18.99 -24.99
C SER A 199 45.88 18.14 -23.87
N ARG A 200 45.55 18.78 -22.75
CA ARG A 200 44.81 18.16 -21.62
C ARG A 200 43.52 17.48 -22.08
N PHE A 201 42.86 18.03 -23.11
CA PHE A 201 41.65 17.45 -23.69
C PHE A 201 41.91 16.10 -24.39
N PHE A 202 43.06 15.95 -25.02
CA PHE A 202 43.46 14.70 -25.67
C PHE A 202 43.64 13.58 -24.65
N TYR A 203 44.35 13.85 -23.55
CA TYR A 203 44.53 12.88 -22.47
C TYR A 203 43.20 12.53 -21.78
N ALA A 204 42.33 13.51 -21.54
CA ALA A 204 41.02 13.25 -20.95
C ALA A 204 40.17 12.32 -21.82
N ASN A 205 40.08 12.59 -23.14
CA ASN A 205 39.33 11.72 -24.05
C ASN A 205 39.95 10.32 -24.15
N TYR A 206 41.27 10.23 -24.16
CA TYR A 206 41.97 8.95 -24.19
C TYR A 206 41.71 8.11 -22.92
N PHE A 207 41.74 8.72 -21.73
CA PHE A 207 41.42 8.01 -20.49
C PHE A 207 39.97 7.55 -20.45
N TRP A 208 39.02 8.38 -20.89
CA TRP A 208 37.61 7.97 -20.96
C TRP A 208 37.34 6.86 -21.99
N GLN A 209 38.15 6.74 -23.05
CA GLN A 209 38.03 5.66 -24.03
C GLN A 209 38.69 4.35 -23.58
N THR A 210 39.68 4.42 -22.68
CA THR A 210 40.47 3.26 -22.23
C THR A 210 39.98 2.65 -20.90
N LEU A 211 39.20 3.41 -20.11
CA LEU A 211 38.36 2.89 -19.01
C LEU A 211 37.26 1.93 -19.49
#